data_AF-A0A0M0K7Q8-F1
#
_entry.id   AF-A0A0M0K7Q8-F1
#
_cell.length_a   1.000
_cell.length_b   1.000
_cell.length_c   1.000
_cell.angle_alpha   90.00
_cell.angle_beta   90.00
_cell.angle_gamma   90.00
#
_symmetry.space_group_name_H-M   'P 1'
#
loop_
_entity.id
_entity.type
_entity.pdbx_description
1 polymer ?
#
loop_
_entity_poly.entity_id
_entity_poly.type
_entity_poly.pdbx_seq_one_letter_code
_entity_poly.pdbx_strand_id
1 'polypeptide(L)'
;MSEVDRLEGYGWYRSFGAIPFAPMYLNGQGATARKLEPDRWRRTTEGGGPRQATFDAGGIRALSLNEAARIYHMPEHFVSDRRESFLEWLRRRGLPRDNPIPPSDGRRRPTKWPPEVKPTLENVMRDMAVLGRAASRWQTALYCSNDDIKDYFNHLAVATSELSKVGILLDRADGSGPRFISERVLGFGLHGSSNLAQRFSDSLVILYYEDMDAEYFASGAVYSAAELAWLEYRLALQRREGEPCVDIRQWTAPPSERLPAIPAPARLRDIPPGYVCPQLRPYRCFFFTDDAQMFAVGPKLKIMSLRNWRRLTNRMRLRMAIAEKRSLGTWCKWIGVLLIPILGLVVVTRDKILRASAAIA
;
A
#
# COMPACT_ATOMS: atom_id res chain seq x y z
N MET A 1 10.67 -13.66 -24.85
CA MET A 1 11.11 -13.75 -23.43
C MET A 1 9.88 -14.00 -22.58
N SER A 2 9.87 -15.04 -21.73
CA SER A 2 8.69 -15.33 -20.90
C SER A 2 8.57 -14.34 -19.75
N GLU A 3 7.36 -14.19 -19.18
CA GLU A 3 7.15 -13.34 -18.00
C GLU A 3 7.97 -13.84 -16.79
N VAL A 4 8.25 -15.13 -16.71
CA VAL A 4 9.13 -15.70 -15.66
C VAL A 4 10.56 -15.22 -15.81
N ASP A 5 11.10 -15.26 -17.03
CA ASP A 5 12.49 -14.82 -17.26
C ASP A 5 12.64 -13.33 -16.96
N ARG A 6 11.61 -12.53 -17.23
CA ARG A 6 11.58 -11.12 -16.84
C ARG A 6 11.62 -10.94 -15.31
N LEU A 7 10.79 -11.69 -14.57
CA LEU A 7 10.73 -11.60 -13.11
C LEU A 7 12.02 -12.14 -12.45
N GLU A 8 12.65 -13.15 -13.06
CA GLU A 8 13.96 -13.66 -12.65
C GLU A 8 15.07 -12.64 -12.93
N GLY A 9 15.02 -11.95 -14.07
CA GLY A 9 15.92 -10.82 -14.36
C GLY A 9 15.82 -9.66 -13.36
N TYR A 10 14.72 -9.56 -12.60
CA TYR A 10 14.57 -8.61 -11.51
C TYR A 10 14.99 -9.17 -10.13
N GLY A 11 15.36 -10.46 -10.06
CA GLY A 11 15.66 -11.15 -8.82
C GLY A 11 14.43 -11.49 -7.96
N TRP A 12 13.23 -11.23 -8.47
CA TRP A 12 11.97 -11.50 -7.78
C TRP A 12 11.62 -12.98 -7.79
N TYR A 13 11.97 -13.68 -8.87
CA TYR A 13 11.79 -15.12 -9.03
C TYR A 13 13.16 -15.78 -9.11
N ARG A 14 13.22 -17.07 -8.76
CA ARG A 14 14.40 -17.90 -8.98
C ARG A 14 14.01 -19.28 -9.49
N SER A 15 14.68 -19.72 -10.54
CA SER A 15 14.44 -21.00 -11.19
C SER A 15 15.43 -22.07 -10.75
N PHE A 16 14.97 -23.32 -10.73
CA PHE A 16 15.73 -24.49 -10.35
C PHE A 16 15.38 -25.67 -11.26
N GLY A 17 16.38 -26.51 -11.56
CA GLY A 17 16.19 -27.77 -12.30
C GLY A 17 15.64 -28.91 -11.44
N ALA A 18 15.59 -28.72 -10.12
CA ALA A 18 15.03 -29.66 -9.16
C ALA A 18 14.29 -28.89 -8.06
N ILE A 19 13.56 -29.61 -7.21
CA ILE A 19 12.79 -29.01 -6.11
C ILE A 19 13.75 -28.26 -5.15
N PRO A 20 13.58 -26.93 -4.96
CA PRO A 20 14.49 -26.13 -4.13
C PRO A 20 14.24 -26.24 -2.61
N PHE A 21 13.05 -26.70 -2.19
CA PHE A 21 12.66 -26.80 -0.79
C PHE A 21 11.95 -28.14 -0.53
N ALA A 22 12.23 -28.78 0.60
CA ALA A 22 11.51 -29.97 1.02
C ALA A 22 11.02 -29.78 2.48
N PRO A 23 9.70 -29.74 2.73
CA PRO A 23 8.60 -29.80 1.75
C PRO A 23 8.45 -28.51 0.92
N MET A 24 7.73 -28.60 -0.20
CA MET A 24 7.35 -27.44 -1.05
C MET A 24 5.88 -27.52 -1.44
N TYR A 25 5.18 -26.40 -1.30
CA TYR A 25 3.81 -26.23 -1.78
C TYR A 25 3.85 -25.66 -3.21
N LEU A 26 3.29 -26.41 -4.15
CA LEU A 26 3.25 -26.03 -5.57
C LEU A 26 1.89 -25.40 -5.89
N ASN A 27 1.93 -24.13 -6.28
CA ASN A 27 0.75 -23.36 -6.60
C ASN A 27 0.50 -23.37 -8.11
N GLY A 28 -0.78 -23.47 -8.48
CA GLY A 28 -1.22 -23.20 -9.84
C GLY A 28 -0.95 -21.75 -10.23
N GLN A 29 -0.99 -21.49 -11.55
CA GLN A 29 -0.69 -20.18 -12.10
C GLN A 29 -1.77 -19.79 -13.12
N GLY A 30 -2.39 -18.64 -12.86
CA GLY A 30 -3.26 -17.96 -13.81
C GLY A 30 -2.50 -16.87 -14.57
N ALA A 31 -3.17 -16.34 -15.59
CA ALA A 31 -2.68 -15.22 -16.36
C ALA A 31 -3.83 -14.24 -16.62
N THR A 32 -3.54 -12.94 -16.54
CA THR A 32 -4.53 -11.87 -16.77
C THR A 32 -3.94 -10.81 -17.67
N ALA A 33 -4.65 -10.44 -18.74
CA ALA A 33 -4.22 -9.38 -19.65
C ALA A 33 -4.13 -8.01 -18.94
N ARG A 34 -3.18 -7.17 -19.35
CA ARG A 34 -3.04 -5.79 -18.86
C ARG A 34 -3.84 -4.85 -19.76
N LYS A 35 -4.62 -3.94 -19.17
CA LYS A 35 -5.50 -3.02 -19.93
C LYS A 35 -4.75 -2.17 -20.98
N LEU A 36 -3.55 -1.69 -20.65
CA LEU A 36 -2.75 -0.80 -21.50
C LEU A 36 -1.60 -1.53 -22.20
N GLU A 37 -1.40 -2.82 -21.93
CA GLU A 37 -0.37 -3.67 -22.54
C GLU A 37 -1.02 -5.05 -22.83
N PRO A 38 -2.02 -5.16 -23.72
CA PRO A 38 -2.89 -6.35 -23.84
C PRO A 38 -2.12 -7.64 -24.18
N ASP A 39 -1.05 -7.53 -24.95
CA ASP A 39 -0.19 -8.66 -25.33
C ASP A 39 0.73 -9.11 -24.19
N ARG A 40 0.77 -8.36 -23.09
CA ARG A 40 1.62 -8.63 -21.94
C ARG A 40 0.79 -9.06 -20.74
N TRP A 41 0.67 -10.38 -20.58
CA TRP A 41 -0.12 -10.96 -19.51
C TRP A 41 0.66 -10.93 -18.20
N ARG A 42 0.03 -10.48 -17.11
CA ARG A 42 0.58 -10.63 -15.76
C ARG A 42 0.19 -12.00 -15.21
N ARG A 43 1.08 -12.58 -14.41
CA ARG A 43 0.83 -13.84 -13.71
C ARG A 43 0.04 -13.62 -12.43
N THR A 44 -0.76 -14.61 -12.06
CA THR A 44 -1.48 -14.69 -10.79
C THR A 44 -1.22 -16.05 -10.15
N THR A 45 -0.82 -16.05 -8.89
CA THR A 45 -0.65 -17.25 -8.09
C THR A 45 -2.01 -17.74 -7.60
N GLU A 46 -2.35 -19.00 -7.91
CA GLU A 46 -3.59 -19.64 -7.48
C GLU A 46 -3.48 -20.05 -6.00
N GLY A 47 -3.60 -19.07 -5.10
CA GLY A 47 -3.57 -19.31 -3.66
C GLY A 47 -4.81 -19.99 -3.09
N GLY A 48 -5.85 -20.19 -3.91
CA GLY A 48 -7.12 -20.82 -3.53
C GLY A 48 -7.20 -22.32 -3.78
N GLY A 49 -6.19 -22.91 -4.41
CA GLY A 49 -6.09 -24.37 -4.58
C GLY A 49 -5.58 -25.05 -3.31
N PRO A 50 -6.03 -26.28 -2.99
CA PRO A 50 -7.15 -26.99 -3.61
C PRO A 50 -8.49 -26.32 -3.28
N ARG A 51 -9.39 -26.25 -4.27
CA ARG A 51 -10.73 -25.61 -4.11
C ARG A 51 -11.78 -26.56 -3.52
N GLN A 52 -11.51 -27.85 -3.56
CA GLN A 52 -12.32 -28.90 -2.94
C GLN A 52 -11.60 -29.45 -1.71
N ALA A 53 -12.33 -30.15 -0.85
CA ALA A 53 -11.70 -30.84 0.27
C ALA A 53 -10.78 -31.95 -0.28
N THR A 54 -9.47 -31.78 -0.06
CA THR A 54 -8.44 -32.72 -0.49
C THR A 54 -7.70 -33.19 0.75
N PHE A 55 -7.45 -34.50 0.84
CA PHE A 55 -6.82 -35.13 1.98
C PHE A 55 -5.61 -35.95 1.50
N ASP A 56 -4.58 -36.03 2.31
CA ASP A 56 -3.46 -36.94 2.05
C ASP A 56 -3.79 -38.38 2.49
N ALA A 57 -2.83 -39.30 2.30
CA ALA A 57 -2.99 -40.70 2.67
C ALA A 57 -3.18 -40.92 4.20
N GLY A 58 -2.80 -39.95 5.02
CA GLY A 58 -3.01 -39.96 6.47
C GLY A 58 -4.35 -39.35 6.90
N GLY A 59 -5.19 -38.93 5.94
CA GLY A 59 -6.46 -38.27 6.22
C GLY A 59 -6.32 -36.80 6.65
N ILE A 60 -5.14 -36.19 6.51
CA ILE A 60 -4.91 -34.79 6.83
C ILE A 60 -5.37 -33.93 5.67
N ARG A 61 -6.22 -32.93 5.96
CA ARG A 61 -6.74 -32.01 4.93
C ARG A 61 -5.65 -31.07 4.44
N ALA A 62 -5.41 -31.06 3.13
CA ALA A 62 -4.60 -30.06 2.46
C ALA A 62 -5.36 -28.73 2.38
N LEU A 63 -4.90 -27.73 3.13
CA LEU A 63 -5.45 -26.38 3.07
C LEU A 63 -4.86 -25.60 1.88
N SER A 64 -5.69 -24.74 1.28
CA SER A 64 -5.18 -23.70 0.39
C SER A 64 -4.42 -22.64 1.18
N LEU A 65 -3.45 -21.98 0.56
CA LEU A 65 -2.73 -20.87 1.21
C LEU A 65 -3.69 -19.75 1.65
N ASN A 66 -4.73 -19.47 0.86
CA ASN A 66 -5.72 -18.45 1.17
C ASN A 66 -6.62 -18.82 2.35
N GLU A 67 -6.94 -20.10 2.51
CA GLU A 67 -7.66 -20.60 3.69
C GLU A 67 -6.76 -20.54 4.93
N ALA A 68 -5.55 -21.09 4.84
CA ALA A 68 -4.57 -21.09 5.93
C ALA A 68 -4.17 -19.67 6.38
N ALA A 69 -4.09 -18.72 5.44
CA ALA A 69 -3.79 -17.32 5.74
C ALA A 69 -4.92 -16.61 6.51
N ARG A 70 -6.13 -17.16 6.56
CA ARG A 70 -7.26 -16.55 7.30
C ARG A 70 -7.32 -16.97 8.75
N ILE A 71 -6.83 -18.16 9.08
CA ILE A 71 -6.97 -18.78 10.39
C ILE A 71 -5.65 -18.81 11.16
N TYR A 72 -5.71 -19.08 12.46
CA TYR A 72 -4.55 -19.40 13.29
C TYR A 72 -4.19 -20.89 13.12
N HIS A 73 -3.86 -21.27 11.89
CA HIS A 73 -3.52 -22.65 11.54
C HIS A 73 -2.27 -23.12 12.29
N MET A 74 -2.36 -24.30 12.90
CA MET A 74 -1.25 -25.05 13.49
C MET A 74 -0.98 -26.27 12.61
N PRO A 75 0.07 -26.24 11.77
CA PRO A 75 0.49 -27.40 11.01
C PRO A 75 0.87 -28.57 11.92
N GLU A 76 0.68 -29.81 11.47
CA GLU A 76 0.99 -31.00 12.28
C GLU A 76 2.43 -31.01 12.79
N HIS A 77 3.40 -30.63 11.94
CA HIS A 77 4.80 -30.55 12.34
C HIS A 77 5.08 -29.48 13.42
N PHE A 78 4.23 -28.45 13.57
CA PHE A 78 4.32 -27.52 14.71
C PHE A 78 3.77 -28.15 15.98
N VAL A 79 2.72 -28.96 15.88
CA VAL A 79 2.10 -29.65 17.01
C VAL A 79 3.01 -30.75 17.55
N SER A 80 3.72 -31.46 16.65
CA SER A 80 4.62 -32.55 17.00
C SER A 80 5.98 -32.09 17.55
N ASP A 81 6.39 -30.86 17.30
CA ASP A 81 7.69 -30.35 17.74
C ASP A 81 7.68 -29.99 19.24
N ARG A 82 8.43 -30.76 20.03
CA ARG A 82 8.52 -30.62 21.49
C ARG A 82 9.77 -29.88 21.97
N ARG A 83 10.58 -29.30 21.08
CA ARG A 83 11.78 -28.56 21.49
C ARG A 83 11.38 -27.33 22.30
N GLU A 84 11.94 -27.17 23.50
CA GLU A 84 11.56 -26.08 24.42
C GLU A 84 11.71 -24.69 23.78
N SER A 85 12.78 -24.49 23.01
CA SER A 85 13.01 -23.23 22.29
C SER A 85 11.92 -22.92 21.25
N PHE A 86 11.33 -23.94 20.63
CA PHE A 86 10.24 -23.78 19.66
C PHE A 86 8.89 -23.54 20.36
N LEU A 87 8.64 -24.25 21.47
CA LEU A 87 7.46 -24.01 22.30
C LEU A 87 7.46 -22.58 22.86
N GLU A 88 8.60 -22.09 23.32
CA GLU A 88 8.76 -20.69 23.74
C GLU A 88 8.51 -19.71 22.59
N TRP A 89 9.00 -20.03 21.39
CA TRP A 89 8.76 -19.23 20.20
C TRP A 89 7.26 -19.15 19.82
N LEU A 90 6.51 -20.24 20.01
CA LEU A 90 5.06 -20.31 19.82
C LEU A 90 4.32 -19.50 20.90
N ARG A 91 4.68 -19.67 22.18
CA ARG A 91 4.08 -18.94 23.32
C ARG A 91 4.20 -17.43 23.14
N ARG A 92 5.38 -16.93 22.74
CA ARG A 92 5.61 -15.50 22.45
C ARG A 92 4.71 -14.94 21.33
N ARG A 93 4.15 -15.80 20.48
CA ARG A 93 3.22 -15.43 19.40
C ARG A 93 1.76 -15.71 19.74
N GLY A 94 1.48 -16.21 20.94
CA GLY A 94 0.15 -16.62 21.36
C GLY A 94 -0.37 -17.79 20.52
N LEU A 95 0.48 -18.78 20.24
CA LEU A 95 0.13 -20.02 19.55
C LEU A 95 0.36 -21.24 20.47
N PRO A 96 -0.49 -22.28 20.38
CA PRO A 96 -1.75 -22.31 19.64
C PRO A 96 -2.78 -21.34 20.22
N ARG A 97 -3.79 -20.96 19.43
CA ARG A 97 -4.96 -20.21 19.91
C ARG A 97 -6.04 -21.20 20.32
N ASP A 98 -6.79 -20.88 21.39
CA ASP A 98 -7.93 -21.71 21.85
C ASP A 98 -8.94 -21.96 20.73
N ASN A 99 -9.21 -20.93 19.91
CA ASN A 99 -9.97 -21.06 18.68
C ASN A 99 -9.10 -20.74 17.45
N PRO A 100 -8.91 -21.70 16.52
CA PRO A 100 -8.15 -21.45 15.31
C PRO A 100 -8.88 -20.52 14.34
N ILE A 101 -10.21 -20.44 14.42
CA ILE A 101 -11.02 -19.54 13.62
C ILE A 101 -11.03 -18.16 14.31
N PRO A 102 -10.63 -17.08 13.61
CA PRO A 102 -10.67 -15.74 14.18
C PRO A 102 -12.13 -15.34 14.48
N PRO A 103 -12.36 -14.49 15.50
CA PRO A 103 -13.69 -13.97 15.80
C PRO A 103 -14.37 -13.38 14.57
N SER A 104 -15.69 -13.52 14.49
CA SER A 104 -16.46 -12.86 13.43
C SER A 104 -16.32 -11.35 13.54
N ASP A 105 -16.03 -10.71 12.41
CA ASP A 105 -15.91 -9.26 12.25
C ASP A 105 -17.02 -8.72 11.31
N GLY A 106 -18.11 -9.48 11.16
CA GLY A 106 -19.21 -9.16 10.24
C GLY A 106 -18.92 -9.52 8.78
N ARG A 107 -17.71 -9.97 8.44
CA ARG A 107 -17.42 -10.48 7.09
C ARG A 107 -17.99 -11.88 6.92
N ARG A 108 -18.43 -12.19 5.70
CA ARG A 108 -18.89 -13.54 5.32
C ARG A 108 -17.88 -14.64 5.64
N ARG A 109 -16.59 -14.32 5.65
CA ARG A 109 -15.51 -15.25 6.01
C ARG A 109 -14.52 -14.54 6.94
N PRO A 110 -14.53 -14.84 8.25
CA PRO A 110 -13.63 -14.23 9.23
C PRO A 110 -12.16 -14.39 8.85
N THR A 111 -11.31 -13.46 9.30
CA THR A 111 -9.88 -13.47 8.99
C THR A 111 -9.04 -12.86 10.11
N LYS A 112 -7.86 -13.43 10.37
CA LYS A 112 -6.89 -12.89 11.34
C LYS A 112 -6.23 -11.59 10.90
N TRP A 113 -6.44 -11.19 9.63
CA TRP A 113 -5.89 -9.95 9.10
C TRP A 113 -6.72 -8.76 9.56
N PRO A 114 -6.07 -7.67 10.01
CA PRO A 114 -6.78 -6.45 10.33
C PRO A 114 -7.48 -5.88 9.08
N PRO A 115 -8.55 -5.09 9.24
CA PRO A 115 -9.17 -4.40 8.11
C PRO A 115 -8.17 -3.63 7.27
N GLU A 116 -8.24 -3.83 5.96
CA GLU A 116 -7.52 -3.01 4.99
C GLU A 116 -8.23 -1.66 4.92
N VAL A 117 -7.54 -0.59 5.29
CA VAL A 117 -8.07 0.78 5.26
C VAL A 117 -7.55 1.45 4.01
N LYS A 118 -8.45 1.77 3.07
CA LYS A 118 -8.10 2.51 1.85
C LYS A 118 -8.74 3.89 1.89
N PRO A 119 -8.07 4.91 1.30
CA PRO A 119 -8.68 6.22 1.16
C PRO A 119 -9.96 6.13 0.32
N THR A 120 -11.01 6.80 0.78
CA THR A 120 -12.30 6.87 0.05
C THR A 120 -12.38 8.13 -0.81
N LEU A 121 -13.31 8.15 -1.77
CA LEU A 121 -13.61 9.37 -2.52
C LEU A 121 -14.11 10.50 -1.61
N GLU A 122 -14.83 10.17 -0.55
CA GLU A 122 -15.27 11.15 0.45
C GLU A 122 -14.06 11.83 1.11
N ASN A 123 -13.03 11.07 1.48
CA ASN A 123 -11.80 11.64 2.04
C ASN A 123 -11.13 12.60 1.06
N VAL A 124 -11.03 12.19 -0.21
CA VAL A 124 -10.46 13.03 -1.27
C VAL A 124 -11.27 14.31 -1.48
N MET A 125 -12.59 14.21 -1.56
CA MET A 125 -13.46 15.37 -1.79
C MET A 125 -13.40 16.36 -0.62
N ARG A 126 -13.37 15.87 0.62
CA ARG A 126 -13.20 16.70 1.83
C ARG A 126 -11.91 17.52 1.75
N ASP A 127 -10.77 16.86 1.50
CA ASP A 127 -9.48 17.55 1.48
C ASP A 127 -9.32 18.44 0.24
N MET A 128 -9.91 18.05 -0.89
CA MET A 128 -10.00 18.88 -2.09
C MET A 128 -10.79 20.17 -1.83
N ALA A 129 -11.88 20.12 -1.06
CA ALA A 129 -12.64 21.32 -0.69
C ALA A 129 -11.82 22.25 0.23
N VAL A 130 -11.15 21.70 1.25
CA VAL A 130 -10.31 22.47 2.18
C VAL A 130 -9.14 23.13 1.45
N LEU A 131 -8.39 22.35 0.65
CA LEU A 131 -7.25 22.86 -0.10
C LEU A 131 -7.67 23.78 -1.25
N GLY A 132 -8.84 23.55 -1.86
CA GLY A 132 -9.41 24.44 -2.87
C GLY A 132 -9.74 25.82 -2.28
N ARG A 133 -10.23 25.86 -1.03
CA ARG A 133 -10.41 27.12 -0.31
C ARG A 133 -9.09 27.84 -0.05
N ALA A 134 -8.04 27.11 0.33
CA ALA A 134 -6.69 27.69 0.48
C ALA A 134 -6.21 28.29 -0.85
N ALA A 135 -6.34 27.54 -1.95
CA ALA A 135 -5.96 27.99 -3.29
C ALA A 135 -6.67 29.29 -3.70
N SER A 136 -7.98 29.36 -3.47
CA SER A 136 -8.78 30.56 -3.71
C SER A 136 -8.30 31.75 -2.88
N ARG A 137 -7.98 31.56 -1.59
CA ARG A 137 -7.44 32.62 -0.72
C ARG A 137 -6.07 33.11 -1.15
N TRP A 138 -5.23 32.22 -1.69
CA TRP A 138 -3.88 32.54 -2.16
C TRP A 138 -3.85 33.00 -3.61
N GLN A 139 -5.01 33.16 -4.25
CA GLN A 139 -5.14 33.53 -5.66
C GLN A 139 -4.31 32.61 -6.58
N THR A 140 -4.36 31.31 -6.29
CA THR A 140 -3.64 30.27 -7.04
C THR A 140 -4.55 29.08 -7.31
N ALA A 141 -4.02 28.04 -7.93
CA ALA A 141 -4.73 26.80 -8.22
C ALA A 141 -4.38 25.67 -7.24
N LEU A 142 -5.32 24.75 -7.05
CA LEU A 142 -5.04 23.46 -6.42
C LEU A 142 -4.56 22.50 -7.50
N TYR A 143 -3.29 22.12 -7.43
CA TYR A 143 -2.69 21.18 -8.37
C TYR A 143 -2.80 19.76 -7.84
N CYS A 144 -3.05 18.83 -8.75
CA CYS A 144 -3.08 17.41 -8.47
C CYS A 144 -2.08 16.65 -9.35
N SER A 145 -1.60 15.51 -8.85
CA SER A 145 -0.91 14.52 -9.66
C SER A 145 -1.30 13.13 -9.22
N ASN A 146 -1.32 12.20 -10.17
CA ASN A 146 -1.41 10.78 -9.91
C ASN A 146 -0.12 10.09 -10.39
N ASP A 147 0.39 9.16 -9.60
CA ASP A 147 1.51 8.30 -9.96
C ASP A 147 1.21 6.84 -9.61
N ASP A 148 1.71 5.90 -10.41
CA ASP A 148 1.37 4.47 -10.35
C ASP A 148 2.66 3.64 -10.27
N ILE A 149 2.71 2.69 -9.33
CA ILE A 149 3.86 1.80 -9.15
C ILE A 149 3.63 0.49 -9.89
N LYS A 150 4.52 0.17 -10.82
CA LYS A 150 4.46 -1.04 -11.63
C LYS A 150 4.73 -2.28 -10.79
N ASP A 151 4.00 -3.37 -11.03
CA ASP A 151 4.25 -4.67 -10.39
C ASP A 151 4.34 -4.52 -8.84
N TYR A 152 3.42 -3.74 -8.25
CA TYR A 152 3.56 -3.21 -6.89
C TYR A 152 3.83 -4.26 -5.82
N PHE A 153 3.07 -5.37 -5.81
CA PHE A 153 3.24 -6.44 -4.82
C PHE A 153 4.64 -7.07 -4.88
N ASN A 154 5.23 -7.15 -6.06
CA ASN A 154 6.52 -7.76 -6.26
C ASN A 154 7.70 -6.95 -5.65
N HIS A 155 7.46 -5.75 -5.14
CA HIS A 155 8.45 -5.00 -4.37
C HIS A 155 8.63 -5.53 -2.94
N LEU A 156 7.66 -6.30 -2.43
CA LEU A 156 7.66 -6.81 -1.06
C LEU A 156 8.17 -8.25 -1.04
N ALA A 157 9.32 -8.46 -0.39
CA ALA A 157 9.91 -9.78 -0.28
C ALA A 157 9.08 -10.71 0.62
N VAL A 158 8.97 -11.97 0.19
CA VAL A 158 8.46 -13.05 1.03
C VAL A 158 9.55 -13.45 2.01
N ALA A 159 9.19 -13.61 3.28
CA ALA A 159 10.14 -14.05 4.31
C ALA A 159 10.73 -15.42 3.95
N THR A 160 12.01 -15.65 4.26
CA THR A 160 12.71 -16.89 3.91
C THR A 160 11.98 -18.15 4.40
N SER A 161 11.36 -18.08 5.59
CA SER A 161 10.57 -19.17 6.19
C SER A 161 9.28 -19.52 5.43
N GLU A 162 8.85 -18.64 4.52
CA GLU A 162 7.62 -18.79 3.75
C GLU A 162 7.89 -19.22 2.29
N LEU A 163 9.16 -19.21 1.84
CA LEU A 163 9.51 -19.51 0.44
C LEU A 163 9.09 -20.90 -0.03
N SER A 164 9.08 -21.88 0.88
CA SER A 164 8.61 -23.24 0.60
C SER A 164 7.11 -23.29 0.27
N LYS A 165 6.33 -22.27 0.65
CA LYS A 165 4.87 -22.23 0.44
C LYS A 165 4.49 -21.62 -0.90
N VAL A 166 5.36 -20.81 -1.49
CA VAL A 166 5.12 -20.05 -2.73
C VAL A 166 5.92 -20.63 -3.89
N GLY A 167 5.80 -21.95 -4.07
CA GLY A 167 6.41 -22.68 -5.16
C GLY A 167 5.54 -22.71 -6.41
N ILE A 168 6.18 -22.80 -7.57
CA ILE A 168 5.51 -23.00 -8.86
C ILE A 168 6.24 -24.10 -9.63
N LEU A 169 5.47 -25.00 -10.25
CA LEU A 169 5.97 -25.94 -11.24
C LEU A 169 5.52 -25.46 -12.63
N LEU A 170 6.47 -25.25 -13.53
CA LEU A 170 6.18 -24.99 -14.94
C LEU A 170 6.74 -26.10 -15.78
N ASP A 171 5.88 -26.72 -16.57
CA ASP A 171 6.33 -27.59 -17.65
C ASP A 171 6.85 -26.73 -18.81
N ARG A 172 7.95 -27.15 -19.42
CA ARG A 172 8.54 -26.41 -20.53
C ARG A 172 8.05 -27.00 -21.84
N ALA A 173 7.46 -26.14 -22.68
CA ALA A 173 6.93 -26.52 -23.99
C ALA A 173 8.01 -27.09 -24.95
N ASP A 174 9.29 -26.84 -24.68
CA ASP A 174 10.42 -27.36 -25.45
C ASP A 174 10.83 -28.79 -25.05
N GLY A 175 10.14 -29.42 -24.10
CA GLY A 175 10.42 -30.79 -23.66
C GLY A 175 11.67 -30.95 -22.78
N SER A 176 12.32 -29.85 -22.36
CA SER A 176 13.51 -29.89 -21.48
C SER A 176 13.21 -30.25 -20.02
N GLY A 177 11.97 -30.64 -19.72
CA GLY A 177 11.52 -31.06 -18.41
C GLY A 177 11.04 -29.92 -17.50
N PRO A 178 10.63 -30.26 -16.27
CA PRO A 178 10.01 -29.30 -15.37
C PRO A 178 10.99 -28.23 -14.87
N ARG A 179 10.50 -27.00 -14.77
CA ARG A 179 11.16 -25.86 -14.12
C ARG A 179 10.47 -25.58 -12.78
N PHE A 180 11.21 -25.74 -11.68
CA PHE A 180 10.74 -25.34 -10.35
C PHE A 180 11.09 -23.88 -10.11
N ILE A 181 10.14 -23.11 -9.59
CA ILE A 181 10.31 -21.69 -9.36
C ILE A 181 9.96 -21.37 -7.91
N SER A 182 10.81 -20.57 -7.27
CA SER A 182 10.54 -19.90 -6.01
C SER A 182 10.11 -18.46 -6.30
N GLU A 183 8.87 -18.12 -5.95
CA GLU A 183 8.39 -16.73 -5.93
C GLU A 183 8.89 -16.06 -4.63
N ARG A 184 9.85 -15.14 -4.74
CA ARG A 184 10.54 -14.54 -3.57
C ARG A 184 9.90 -13.25 -3.07
N VAL A 185 8.78 -12.86 -3.68
CA VAL A 185 8.08 -11.59 -3.46
C VAL A 185 6.59 -11.84 -3.44
N LEU A 186 5.79 -10.89 -2.95
CA LEU A 186 4.35 -11.08 -2.89
C LEU A 186 3.76 -11.24 -4.30
N GLY A 187 3.07 -12.36 -4.51
CA GLY A 187 2.32 -12.64 -5.72
C GLY A 187 0.92 -12.05 -5.71
N PHE A 188 0.35 -11.88 -6.91
CA PHE A 188 -1.06 -11.59 -7.09
C PHE A 188 -1.88 -12.86 -6.82
N GLY A 189 -2.99 -12.77 -6.08
CA GLY A 189 -3.89 -13.91 -5.83
C GLY A 189 -3.79 -14.55 -4.44
N LEU A 190 -2.83 -14.12 -3.61
CA LEU A 190 -2.75 -14.50 -2.20
C LEU A 190 -3.58 -13.54 -1.33
N HIS A 191 -4.33 -14.08 -0.37
CA HIS A 191 -5.30 -13.35 0.47
C HIS A 191 -4.67 -12.19 1.25
N GLY A 192 -3.44 -12.36 1.75
CA GLY A 192 -2.74 -11.34 2.55
C GLY A 192 -2.03 -10.26 1.73
N SER A 193 -1.85 -10.44 0.41
CA SER A 193 -1.00 -9.58 -0.41
C SER A 193 -1.50 -8.14 -0.47
N SER A 194 -2.81 -7.92 -0.70
CA SER A 194 -3.37 -6.56 -0.80
C SER A 194 -3.25 -5.80 0.51
N ASN A 195 -3.54 -6.46 1.64
CA ASN A 195 -3.46 -5.86 2.97
C ASN A 195 -2.05 -5.41 3.31
N LEU A 196 -1.04 -6.27 3.07
CA LEU A 196 0.37 -5.93 3.26
C LEU A 196 0.79 -4.78 2.33
N ALA A 197 0.38 -4.83 1.07
CA ALA A 197 0.70 -3.80 0.08
C ALA A 197 0.08 -2.44 0.46
N GLN A 198 -1.16 -2.39 0.93
CA GLN A 198 -1.79 -1.16 1.41
C GLN A 198 -1.08 -0.58 2.62
N ARG A 199 -0.67 -1.41 3.59
CA ARG A 199 0.09 -0.95 4.77
C ARG A 199 1.47 -0.41 4.39
N PHE A 200 2.09 -0.99 3.36
CA PHE A 200 3.29 -0.42 2.76
C PHE A 200 3.00 0.94 2.12
N SER A 201 1.88 1.09 1.39
CA SER A 201 1.44 2.39 0.86
C SER A 201 1.25 3.44 1.97
N ASP A 202 0.63 3.06 3.08
CA ASP A 202 0.41 3.95 4.23
C ASP A 202 1.75 4.41 4.82
N SER A 203 2.75 3.51 4.86
CA SER A 203 4.11 3.84 5.28
C SER A 203 4.80 4.82 4.33
N LEU A 204 4.58 4.69 3.02
CA LEU A 204 5.08 5.65 2.03
C LEU A 204 4.41 7.03 2.18
N VAL A 205 3.12 7.08 2.53
CA VAL A 205 2.43 8.35 2.83
C VAL A 205 3.04 9.04 4.06
N ILE A 206 3.35 8.28 5.11
CA ILE A 206 4.03 8.81 6.31
C ILE A 206 5.37 9.44 5.93
N LEU A 207 6.21 8.73 5.18
CA LEU A 207 7.52 9.22 4.76
C LEU A 207 7.43 10.41 3.80
N TYR A 208 6.41 10.42 2.93
CA TYR A 208 6.11 11.58 2.08
C TYR A 208 5.77 12.80 2.93
N TYR A 209 4.94 12.65 3.97
CA TYR A 209 4.61 13.76 4.86
C TYR A 209 5.81 14.22 5.66
N GLU A 210 6.66 13.33 6.15
CA GLU A 210 7.90 13.71 6.85
C GLU A 210 8.79 14.59 5.96
N ASP A 211 9.05 14.18 4.72
CA ASP A 211 9.87 14.94 3.75
C ASP A 211 9.20 16.29 3.41
N MET A 212 7.87 16.31 3.24
CA MET A 212 7.11 17.52 2.93
C MET A 212 7.02 18.50 4.10
N ASP A 213 6.82 18.01 5.32
CA ASP A 213 6.70 18.82 6.53
C ASP A 213 8.05 19.44 6.86
N ALA A 214 9.13 18.64 6.80
CA ALA A 214 10.49 19.11 7.03
C ALA A 214 10.91 20.22 6.07
N GLU A 215 10.48 20.15 4.80
CA GLU A 215 10.79 21.17 3.81
C GLU A 215 9.87 22.39 3.91
N TYR A 216 8.55 22.18 4.02
CA TYR A 216 7.58 23.27 4.00
C TYR A 216 7.64 24.12 5.28
N PHE A 217 7.84 23.48 6.43
CA PHE A 217 7.93 24.13 7.75
C PHE A 217 9.38 24.32 8.22
N ALA A 218 10.36 24.29 7.31
CA ALA A 218 11.77 24.49 7.64
C ALA A 218 12.00 25.82 8.37
N SER A 219 13.01 25.86 9.25
CA SER A 219 13.46 27.12 9.87
C SER A 219 13.85 28.13 8.78
N GLY A 220 13.33 29.35 8.87
CA GLY A 220 13.53 30.39 7.86
C GLY A 220 12.62 30.26 6.62
N ALA A 221 11.63 29.37 6.62
CA ALA A 221 10.62 29.32 5.57
C ALA A 221 9.89 30.67 5.46
N VAL A 222 9.84 31.20 4.24
CA VAL A 222 9.14 32.45 3.92
C VAL A 222 7.78 32.13 3.32
N TYR A 223 6.76 32.70 3.95
CA TYR A 223 5.37 32.61 3.55
C TYR A 223 4.86 33.97 3.09
N SER A 224 4.03 34.00 2.06
CA SER A 224 3.28 35.20 1.69
C SER A 224 2.28 35.59 2.77
N ALA A 225 1.79 36.85 2.74
CA ALA A 225 0.77 37.31 3.67
C ALA A 225 -0.52 36.45 3.63
N ALA A 226 -0.92 35.99 2.43
CA ALA A 226 -2.08 35.13 2.24
C ALA A 226 -1.85 33.71 2.80
N GLU A 227 -0.64 33.16 2.63
CA GLU A 227 -0.23 31.88 3.23
C GLU A 227 -0.23 31.97 4.76
N LEU A 228 0.40 32.99 5.34
CA LEU A 228 0.41 33.23 6.78
C LEU A 228 -0.98 33.34 7.37
N ALA A 229 -1.87 34.15 6.75
CA ALA A 229 -3.24 34.30 7.21
C ALA A 229 -4.02 32.98 7.20
N TRP A 230 -3.79 32.14 6.18
CA TRP A 230 -4.38 30.80 6.13
C TRP A 230 -3.82 29.88 7.22
N LEU A 231 -2.49 29.83 7.38
CA LEU A 231 -1.84 28.99 8.39
C LEU A 231 -2.28 29.36 9.81
N GLU A 232 -2.32 30.64 10.16
CA GLU A 232 -2.82 31.11 11.46
C GLU A 232 -4.29 30.74 11.67
N TYR A 233 -5.13 30.88 10.63
CA TYR A 233 -6.53 30.45 10.70
C TYR A 233 -6.65 28.93 10.96
N ARG A 234 -5.85 28.11 10.27
CA ARG A 234 -5.85 26.65 10.45
C ARG A 234 -5.29 26.24 11.81
N LEU A 235 -4.30 26.96 12.34
CA LEU A 235 -3.78 26.73 13.68
C LEU A 235 -4.85 27.00 14.74
N ALA A 236 -5.55 28.13 14.61
CA ALA A 236 -6.64 28.50 15.52
C ALA A 236 -7.78 27.46 15.47
N LEU A 237 -8.11 26.95 14.28
CA LEU A 237 -9.07 25.85 14.13
C LEU A 237 -8.58 24.59 14.84
N GLN A 238 -7.34 24.16 14.58
CA GLN A 238 -6.78 22.97 15.19
C GLN A 238 -6.82 23.04 16.72
N ARG A 239 -6.43 24.19 17.27
CA ARG A 239 -6.49 24.47 18.70
C ARG A 239 -7.91 24.39 19.25
N ARG A 240 -8.89 24.94 18.54
CA ARG A 240 -10.30 24.90 18.93
C ARG A 240 -10.85 23.48 18.96
N GLU A 241 -10.48 22.65 18.00
CA GLU A 241 -10.87 21.24 17.93
C GLU A 241 -10.08 20.35 18.93
N GLY A 242 -9.10 20.92 19.65
CA GLY A 242 -8.26 20.19 20.60
C GLY A 242 -7.26 19.23 19.94
N GLU A 243 -7.02 19.37 18.65
CA GLU A 243 -6.11 18.50 17.90
C GLU A 243 -4.63 18.88 18.18
N PRO A 244 -3.77 17.91 18.53
CA PRO A 244 -2.40 18.22 18.91
C PRO A 244 -1.50 18.48 17.71
N CYS A 245 -0.42 19.24 17.93
CA CYS A 245 0.74 19.21 17.08
C CYS A 245 1.63 18.04 17.49
N VAL A 246 2.24 17.39 16.50
CA VAL A 246 2.95 16.12 16.67
C VAL A 246 4.37 16.24 16.16
N ASP A 247 5.25 15.37 16.64
CA ASP A 247 6.58 15.19 16.07
C ASP A 247 6.47 14.91 14.57
N ILE A 248 7.26 15.60 13.74
CA ILE A 248 7.39 15.31 12.31
C ILE A 248 7.77 13.85 12.08
N ARG A 249 8.51 13.24 13.01
CA ARG A 249 8.95 11.83 12.98
C ARG A 249 8.12 10.92 13.89
N GLN A 250 6.89 11.31 14.26
CA GLN A 250 6.02 10.56 15.18
C GLN A 250 5.90 9.07 14.85
N TRP A 251 5.95 8.72 13.57
CA TRP A 251 5.75 7.35 13.09
C TRP A 251 7.04 6.62 12.71
N THR A 252 8.14 7.35 12.51
CA THR A 252 9.40 6.82 11.98
C THR A 252 10.51 6.75 13.03
N ALA A 253 10.47 7.64 14.04
CA ALA A 253 11.39 7.59 15.17
C ALA A 253 11.05 6.44 16.14
N PRO A 254 12.05 5.84 16.81
CA PRO A 254 11.84 4.94 17.95
C PRO A 254 10.99 5.62 19.04
N PRO A 255 10.13 4.89 19.78
CA PRO A 255 9.28 5.50 20.82
C PRO A 255 10.04 6.34 21.85
N SER A 256 11.27 5.97 22.20
CA SER A 256 12.13 6.70 23.14
C SER A 256 12.67 8.03 22.61
N GLU A 257 12.64 8.25 21.30
CA GLU A 257 13.17 9.43 20.62
C GLU A 257 12.07 10.37 20.11
N ARG A 258 10.79 9.99 20.27
CA ARG A 258 9.65 10.79 19.79
C ARG A 258 9.40 11.96 20.72
N LEU A 259 9.17 13.12 20.13
CA LEU A 259 8.65 14.28 20.86
C LEU A 259 7.19 14.01 21.25
N PRO A 260 6.79 14.29 22.50
CA PRO A 260 5.41 14.11 22.94
C PRO A 260 4.49 15.07 22.20
N ALA A 261 3.27 14.64 21.89
CA ALA A 261 2.25 15.50 21.29
C ALA A 261 1.98 16.72 22.20
N ILE A 262 1.86 17.91 21.60
CA ILE A 262 1.61 19.17 22.32
C ILE A 262 0.28 19.79 21.86
N PRO A 263 -0.41 20.56 22.71
CA PRO A 263 -1.54 21.38 22.27
C PRO A 263 -1.11 22.36 21.17
N ALA A 264 -1.99 22.63 20.22
CA ALA A 264 -1.72 23.63 19.19
C ALA A 264 -1.52 25.03 19.80
N PRO A 265 -0.37 25.70 19.55
CA PRO A 265 -0.06 26.96 20.22
C PRO A 265 -0.93 28.14 19.75
N ALA A 266 -0.75 29.29 20.38
CA ALA A 266 -1.51 30.51 20.09
C ALA A 266 -1.22 31.07 18.69
N ARG A 267 0.06 31.05 18.28
CA ARG A 267 0.57 31.65 17.04
C ARG A 267 1.49 30.67 16.32
N LEU A 268 1.62 30.84 14.99
CA LEU A 268 2.44 29.96 14.15
C LEU A 268 3.91 29.92 14.60
N ARG A 269 4.47 31.06 14.99
CA ARG A 269 5.88 31.19 15.46
C ARG A 269 6.18 30.46 16.76
N ASP A 270 5.14 30.09 17.52
CA ASP A 270 5.28 29.43 18.81
C ASP A 270 5.29 27.89 18.64
N ILE A 271 5.18 27.38 17.41
CA ILE A 271 5.36 25.95 17.12
C ILE A 271 6.85 25.61 17.25
N PRO A 272 7.24 24.71 18.17
CA PRO A 272 8.65 24.38 18.36
C PRO A 272 9.22 23.66 17.13
N PRO A 273 10.54 23.79 16.86
CA PRO A 273 11.19 23.00 15.83
C PRO A 273 10.98 21.50 16.02
N GLY A 274 10.80 20.77 14.92
CA GLY A 274 10.53 19.33 14.94
C GLY A 274 9.05 18.97 15.11
N TYR A 275 8.16 19.93 15.36
CA TYR A 275 6.72 19.72 15.39
C TYR A 275 6.02 20.15 14.10
N VAL A 276 4.91 19.47 13.81
CA VAL A 276 3.94 19.87 12.79
C VAL A 276 2.53 19.80 13.34
N CYS A 277 1.72 20.80 13.03
CA CYS A 277 0.28 20.80 13.30
C CYS A 277 -0.45 20.32 12.03
N PRO A 278 -1.08 19.12 12.02
CA PRO A 278 -1.59 18.50 10.79
C PRO A 278 -2.56 19.35 9.95
N GLN A 279 -3.38 20.21 10.58
CA GLN A 279 -4.33 21.08 9.89
C GLN A 279 -3.67 22.18 9.04
N LEU A 280 -2.37 22.42 9.24
CA LEU A 280 -1.61 23.45 8.52
C LEU A 280 -1.16 23.01 7.13
N ARG A 281 -1.14 21.70 6.85
CA ARG A 281 -0.59 21.16 5.59
C ARG A 281 -1.41 21.66 4.39
N PRO A 282 -0.84 22.48 3.49
CA PRO A 282 -1.50 22.91 2.26
C PRO A 282 -1.28 21.91 1.12
N TYR A 283 -1.14 20.64 1.48
CA TYR A 283 -0.93 19.52 0.59
C TYR A 283 -1.49 18.25 1.22
N ARG A 284 -1.77 17.26 0.38
CA ARG A 284 -2.31 15.97 0.79
C ARG A 284 -1.79 14.88 -0.12
N CYS A 285 -1.58 13.69 0.43
CA CYS A 285 -1.32 12.46 -0.31
C CYS A 285 -2.30 11.39 0.13
N PHE A 286 -2.95 10.77 -0.84
CA PHE A 286 -3.75 9.56 -0.69
C PHE A 286 -3.10 8.45 -1.48
N PHE A 287 -3.15 7.23 -0.96
CA PHE A 287 -2.52 6.10 -1.62
C PHE A 287 -3.45 4.90 -1.59
N PHE A 288 -3.97 4.54 -2.77
CA PHE A 288 -4.78 3.35 -2.95
C PHE A 288 -3.88 2.26 -3.51
N THR A 289 -3.32 1.42 -2.65
CA THR A 289 -2.41 0.34 -3.05
C THR A 289 -1.24 0.89 -3.90
N ASP A 290 -1.24 0.73 -5.21
CA ASP A 290 -0.21 1.18 -6.16
C ASP A 290 -0.45 2.57 -6.76
N ASP A 291 -1.64 3.16 -6.56
CA ASP A 291 -2.07 4.45 -7.09
C ASP A 291 -1.97 5.59 -6.06
N ALA A 292 -0.97 6.46 -6.19
CA ALA A 292 -0.72 7.62 -5.33
C ALA A 292 -1.32 8.91 -5.91
N GLN A 293 -2.24 9.53 -5.17
CA GLN A 293 -2.90 10.79 -5.51
C GLN A 293 -2.43 11.93 -4.59
N MET A 294 -1.79 12.95 -5.16
CA MET A 294 -1.19 14.05 -4.40
C MET A 294 -1.78 15.40 -4.81
N PHE A 295 -2.17 16.20 -3.82
CA PHE A 295 -2.64 17.57 -3.95
C PHE A 295 -1.66 18.55 -3.32
N ALA A 296 -1.48 19.73 -3.93
CA ALA A 296 -0.70 20.81 -3.37
C ALA A 296 -1.22 22.16 -3.86
N VAL A 297 -1.28 23.15 -2.96
CA VAL A 297 -1.77 24.49 -3.28
C VAL A 297 -0.67 25.32 -3.93
N GLY A 298 -0.87 25.72 -5.18
CA GLY A 298 0.06 26.53 -5.95
C GLY A 298 1.27 25.78 -6.53
N PRO A 299 1.97 26.38 -7.51
CA PRO A 299 3.06 25.73 -8.23
C PRO A 299 4.28 25.44 -7.36
N LYS A 300 4.62 26.33 -6.41
CA LYS A 300 5.76 26.16 -5.48
C LYS A 300 5.64 24.86 -4.69
N LEU A 301 4.50 24.65 -4.02
CA LEU A 301 4.26 23.45 -3.23
C LEU A 301 4.08 22.22 -4.14
N LYS A 302 3.56 22.40 -5.36
CA LYS A 302 3.45 21.27 -6.27
C LYS A 302 4.80 20.75 -6.75
N ILE A 303 5.74 21.64 -7.07
CA ILE A 303 7.11 21.27 -7.42
C ILE A 303 7.79 20.57 -6.23
N MET A 304 7.61 21.10 -5.02
CA MET A 304 8.08 20.47 -3.77
C MET A 304 7.52 19.04 -3.62
N SER A 305 6.20 18.88 -3.76
CA SER A 305 5.50 17.58 -3.74
C SER A 305 6.09 16.59 -4.74
N LEU A 306 6.26 16.98 -6.00
CA LEU A 306 6.81 16.11 -7.05
C LEU A 306 8.27 15.73 -6.76
N ARG A 307 9.07 16.66 -6.24
CA ARG A 307 10.47 16.42 -5.90
C ARG A 307 10.62 15.47 -4.73
N ASN A 308 9.86 15.67 -3.65
CA ASN A 308 9.90 14.78 -2.48
C ASN A 308 9.33 13.41 -2.83
N TRP A 309 8.27 13.34 -3.63
CA TRP A 309 7.79 12.07 -4.18
C TRP A 309 8.84 11.33 -5.02
N ARG A 310 9.55 12.04 -5.90
CA ARG A 310 10.63 11.45 -6.71
C ARG A 310 11.80 10.97 -5.85
N ARG A 311 12.19 11.73 -4.82
CA ARG A 311 13.22 11.33 -3.86
C ARG A 311 12.80 10.07 -3.11
N LEU A 312 11.58 10.04 -2.59
CA LEU A 312 11.03 8.88 -1.86
C LEU A 312 11.00 7.63 -2.74
N THR A 313 10.40 7.71 -3.93
CA THR A 313 10.29 6.56 -4.85
C THR A 313 11.65 6.03 -5.30
N ASN A 314 12.64 6.91 -5.51
CA ASN A 314 14.02 6.51 -5.80
C ASN A 314 14.71 5.87 -4.58
N ARG A 315 14.57 6.47 -3.38
CA ARG A 315 15.12 5.94 -2.12
C ARG A 315 14.61 4.53 -1.83
N MET A 316 13.33 4.30 -2.12
CA MET A 316 12.66 3.00 -1.97
C MET A 316 12.88 2.05 -3.14
N ARG A 317 13.60 2.47 -4.19
CA ARG A 317 13.90 1.69 -5.40
C ARG A 317 12.64 1.14 -6.08
N LEU A 318 11.56 1.94 -6.07
CA LEU A 318 10.27 1.55 -6.65
C LEU A 318 10.33 1.64 -8.17
N ARG A 319 9.83 0.61 -8.85
CA ARG A 319 9.66 0.60 -10.30
C ARG A 319 8.36 1.30 -10.65
N MET A 320 8.45 2.51 -11.18
CA MET A 320 7.28 3.29 -11.59
C MET A 320 6.66 2.74 -12.88
N ALA A 321 5.37 2.98 -13.07
CA ALA A 321 4.66 2.60 -14.27
C ALA A 321 4.94 3.53 -15.45
N ILE A 322 4.38 3.14 -16.61
CA ILE A 322 4.47 3.89 -17.88
C ILE A 322 3.82 5.26 -17.75
N ALA A 323 4.20 6.19 -18.62
CA ALA A 323 3.78 7.59 -18.54
C ALA A 323 2.25 7.77 -18.61
N GLU A 324 1.55 6.92 -19.35
CA GLU A 324 0.10 6.96 -19.57
C GLU A 324 -0.71 6.71 -18.28
N LYS A 325 -0.10 6.11 -17.26
CA LYS A 325 -0.69 5.90 -15.93
C LYS A 325 -0.43 7.06 -14.96
N ARG A 326 0.35 8.05 -15.39
CA ARG A 326 0.83 9.16 -14.56
C ARG A 326 0.20 10.45 -15.09
N SER A 327 -0.18 11.35 -14.18
CA SER A 327 -0.78 12.63 -14.58
C SER A 327 -0.38 13.76 -13.64
N LEU A 328 -0.35 14.98 -14.17
CA LEU A 328 -0.08 16.22 -13.44
C LEU A 328 -0.94 17.32 -14.05
N GLY A 329 -1.59 18.13 -13.21
CA GLY A 329 -2.34 19.28 -13.69
C GLY A 329 -3.29 19.83 -12.64
N THR A 330 -4.38 20.43 -13.10
CA THR A 330 -5.51 20.88 -12.27
C THR A 330 -6.69 19.90 -12.31
N TRP A 331 -6.49 18.75 -12.97
CA TRP A 331 -7.37 17.60 -12.97
C TRP A 331 -6.54 16.32 -13.15
N CYS A 332 -7.02 15.20 -12.61
CA CYS A 332 -6.32 13.91 -12.70
C CYS A 332 -7.29 12.74 -12.59
N LYS A 333 -6.96 11.60 -13.19
CA LYS A 333 -7.72 10.36 -13.04
C LYS A 333 -7.14 9.55 -11.88
N TRP A 334 -7.99 9.16 -10.93
CA TRP A 334 -7.61 8.30 -9.80
C TRP A 334 -8.71 7.29 -9.52
N ILE A 335 -8.35 6.02 -9.30
CA ILE A 335 -9.28 4.88 -9.10
C ILE A 335 -10.43 4.77 -10.12
N GLY A 336 -10.28 5.41 -11.29
CA GLY A 336 -11.25 5.42 -12.38
C GLY A 336 -12.25 6.57 -12.38
N VAL A 337 -12.15 7.53 -11.47
CA VAL A 337 -12.88 8.81 -11.55
C VAL A 337 -11.94 9.92 -11.97
N LEU A 338 -12.51 10.97 -12.56
CA LEU A 338 -11.81 12.21 -12.86
C LEU A 338 -12.02 13.18 -11.69
N LEU A 339 -10.93 13.60 -11.08
CA LEU A 339 -10.90 14.61 -10.03
C LEU A 339 -10.61 15.96 -10.68
N ILE A 340 -11.47 16.96 -10.47
CA ILE A 340 -11.30 18.32 -11.00
C ILE A 340 -11.29 19.31 -9.82
N PRO A 341 -10.15 19.43 -9.11
CA PRO A 341 -10.01 20.30 -7.94
C PRO A 341 -10.49 21.74 -8.10
N ILE A 342 -10.20 22.36 -9.24
CA ILE A 342 -10.55 23.77 -9.45
C ILE A 342 -12.07 24.02 -9.50
N LEU A 343 -12.85 23.00 -9.87
CA LEU A 343 -14.31 23.06 -9.91
C LEU A 343 -14.97 22.36 -8.71
N GLY A 344 -14.19 21.69 -7.86
CA GLY A 344 -14.73 20.85 -6.80
C GLY A 344 -15.50 19.62 -7.30
N LEU A 345 -15.25 19.16 -8.53
CA LEU A 345 -16.02 18.10 -9.18
C LEU A 345 -15.31 16.75 -9.15
N VAL A 346 -16.10 15.69 -9.03
CA VAL A 346 -15.69 14.29 -9.26
C VAL A 346 -16.59 13.70 -10.33
N VAL A 347 -16.01 13.18 -11.41
CA VAL A 347 -16.76 12.66 -12.55
C VAL A 347 -16.45 11.18 -12.76
N VAL A 348 -17.48 10.35 -12.80
CA VAL A 348 -17.32 8.94 -13.18
C VAL A 348 -17.01 8.88 -14.67
N THR A 349 -15.90 8.24 -15.03
CA THR A 349 -15.47 8.17 -16.42
C THR A 349 -16.38 7.25 -17.24
N ARG A 350 -16.59 7.57 -18.52
CA ARG A 350 -17.42 6.76 -19.44
C ARG A 350 -16.99 5.28 -19.44
N ASP A 351 -15.69 5.00 -19.39
CA ASP A 351 -15.17 3.63 -19.38
C ASP A 351 -15.49 2.85 -18.10
N LYS A 352 -15.77 3.53 -16.99
CA LYS A 352 -16.28 2.91 -15.77
C LYS A 352 -17.79 2.69 -15.83
N ILE A 353 -18.55 3.66 -16.37
CA ILE A 353 -20.00 3.53 -16.57
C ILE A 353 -20.29 2.32 -17.47
N LEU A 354 -19.65 2.24 -18.63
CA LEU A 354 -19.86 1.14 -19.58
C LEU A 354 -19.51 -0.23 -18.97
N ARG A 355 -18.43 -0.29 -18.18
CA ARG A 355 -18.03 -1.54 -17.50
C ARG A 355 -19.00 -1.95 -16.40
N ALA A 356 -19.56 -1.00 -15.66
CA ALA A 356 -20.57 -1.29 -14.66
C ALA A 356 -21.87 -1.78 -15.31
N SER A 357 -22.32 -1.10 -16.38
CA SER A 357 -23.50 -1.52 -17.14
C SER A 357 -23.36 -2.93 -17.72
N ALA A 358 -22.19 -3.26 -18.28
CA ALA A 358 -21.93 -4.60 -18.83
C ALA A 358 -21.84 -5.72 -17.79
N ALA A 359 -21.68 -5.40 -16.49
CA ALA A 359 -21.67 -6.40 -15.42
C ALA A 359 -23.04 -6.64 -14.77
N ILE A 360 -24.02 -5.78 -15.09
CA ILE A 360 -25.40 -5.88 -14.60
C ILE A 360 -26.31 -6.57 -15.64
N ALA A 361 -25.95 -6.49 -16.92
CA ALA A 361 -26.53 -7.28 -18.00
C ALA A 361 -25.96 -8.71 -17.97
#